data_AF-A0A5D0VYF4-F1
#
_entry.id   AF-A0A5D0VYF4-F1
#
_cell.length_a   1.000
_cell.length_b   1.000
_cell.length_c   1.000
_cell.angle_alpha   90.00
_cell.angle_beta   90.00
_cell.angle_gamma   90.00
#
_symmetry.space_group_name_H-M   'P 1'
#
loop_
_entity.id
_entity.type
_entity.pdbx_description
1 polymer ?
#
loop_
_entity_poly.entity_id
_entity_poly.type
_entity_poly.pdbx_seq_one_letter_code
_entity_poly.pdbx_strand_id
1 'polypeptide(L)'
;MYRKYSTDCHEQLFKDFGEFPPKPLRAPPLKHTFDVIYLSGIGSKYYSLSRVFGLFKADEDEIEDENVRLMHKEVQDVKYGLVTSLQDLVFKFKKLNLLNKTLSLLLVILISPLFLIFFAFLLIILIYRLYRIPSLGLNSLGFFSPITQQKSEIVVKPRDIKNAGLSLDAIVSHEHIHLLQFRKFPDRQNDLLGTDFKASVKNVLKDSAKRSGKAFYYLSINEVEARLHEVVLSYYRAYQSLPHDYRGFLVMILSCEVLGGPVSKILSNHEVELQEYVFRDFNLREVAPAQDLAIMLGYFKDFSYSKRFVCESLSVMYGNLLMLYGDTQKAINYLKTIECSDFYLQLYGEPSVPMDRAGE
;
A
#
# COMPACT_ATOMS: atom_id res chain seq x y z
N MET A 1 8.57 -9.06 -19.70
CA MET A 1 8.33 -10.36 -19.07
C MET A 1 7.39 -10.18 -17.88
N TYR A 2 6.37 -11.02 -17.77
CA TYR A 2 5.51 -11.16 -16.59
C TYR A 2 5.95 -12.42 -15.85
N ARG A 3 6.24 -12.33 -14.55
CA ARG A 3 6.48 -13.49 -13.68
C ARG A 3 5.68 -13.34 -12.40
N LYS A 4 5.19 -14.46 -11.88
CA LYS A 4 4.41 -14.54 -10.65
C LYS A 4 5.10 -15.51 -9.71
N TYR A 5 5.32 -15.09 -8.47
CA TYR A 5 5.84 -15.93 -7.39
C TYR A 5 4.85 -15.88 -6.23
N SER A 6 4.43 -17.03 -5.73
CA SER A 6 3.55 -17.11 -4.56
C SER A 6 4.40 -17.28 -3.31
N THR A 7 4.08 -16.54 -2.26
CA THR A 7 4.77 -16.52 -0.97
C THR A 7 3.74 -16.30 0.13
N ASP A 8 4.18 -16.33 1.39
CA ASP A 8 3.35 -15.90 2.51
C ASP A 8 4.03 -14.81 3.37
N CYS A 9 3.25 -14.23 4.28
CA CYS A 9 3.71 -13.16 5.16
C CYS A 9 4.83 -13.63 6.10
N HIS A 10 4.84 -14.91 6.47
CA HIS A 10 5.88 -15.48 7.31
C HIS A 10 7.21 -15.58 6.57
N GLU A 11 7.22 -16.12 5.35
CA GLU A 11 8.41 -16.21 4.51
C GLU A 11 8.97 -14.82 4.20
N GLN A 12 8.10 -13.85 3.91
CA GLN A 12 8.54 -12.47 3.66
C GLN A 12 9.11 -11.80 4.93
N LEU A 13 8.46 -11.91 6.10
CA LEU A 13 9.02 -11.38 7.35
C LEU A 13 10.31 -12.09 7.78
N PHE A 14 10.41 -13.41 7.54
CA PHE A 14 11.64 -14.17 7.75
C PHE A 14 12.76 -13.66 6.85
N LYS A 15 12.47 -13.40 5.56
CA LYS A 15 13.44 -12.82 4.63
C LYS A 15 13.86 -11.40 5.04
N ASP A 16 12.93 -10.62 5.57
CA ASP A 16 13.21 -9.28 6.05
C ASP A 16 14.11 -9.36 7.29
N PHE A 17 13.68 -9.97 8.38
CA PHE A 17 14.41 -9.95 9.64
C PHE A 17 15.57 -10.95 9.75
N GLY A 18 15.61 -11.98 8.89
CA GLY A 18 16.58 -13.09 8.94
C GLY A 18 16.18 -14.21 9.91
N GLU A 19 15.24 -13.93 10.81
CA GLU A 19 14.54 -14.88 11.65
C GLU A 19 13.09 -14.41 11.85
N PHE A 20 12.19 -15.34 12.20
CA PHE A 20 10.82 -14.98 12.53
C PHE A 20 10.28 -15.86 13.68
N PRO A 21 9.58 -15.29 14.67
CA PRO A 21 9.38 -13.84 14.88
C PRO A 21 10.70 -13.12 15.24
N PRO A 22 10.88 -11.84 14.87
CA PRO A 22 12.07 -11.09 15.25
C PRO A 22 12.10 -10.90 16.77
N LYS A 23 13.26 -11.08 17.41
CA LYS A 23 13.43 -10.87 18.86
C LYS A 23 13.08 -9.42 19.23
N PRO A 24 12.32 -9.20 20.32
CA PRO A 24 11.95 -10.15 21.36
C PRO A 24 10.56 -10.77 21.17
N LEU A 25 9.98 -10.63 19.98
CA LEU A 25 8.62 -11.08 19.70
C LEU A 25 8.56 -12.61 19.76
N ARG A 26 7.41 -13.15 20.16
CA ARG A 26 7.22 -14.60 20.35
C ARG A 26 5.98 -15.14 19.65
N ALA A 27 5.24 -14.28 18.97
CA ALA A 27 3.95 -14.64 18.41
C ALA A 27 4.09 -15.55 17.17
N PRO A 28 3.07 -16.41 16.92
CA PRO A 28 3.05 -17.26 15.74
C PRO A 28 2.85 -16.45 14.45
N PRO A 29 3.26 -17.00 13.30
CA PRO A 29 3.18 -16.32 12.02
C PRO A 29 1.78 -15.96 11.54
N LEU A 30 1.70 -14.84 10.84
CA LEU A 30 0.56 -14.49 10.01
C LEU A 30 0.49 -15.44 8.81
N LYS A 31 -0.57 -16.25 8.73
CA LYS A 31 -0.75 -17.29 7.70
C LYS A 31 -1.43 -16.77 6.43
N HIS A 32 -1.04 -15.58 5.97
CA HIS A 32 -1.63 -14.99 4.76
C HIS A 32 -0.68 -15.16 3.58
N THR A 33 -1.20 -15.73 2.49
CA THR A 33 -0.48 -15.88 1.23
C THR A 33 -0.72 -14.68 0.33
N PHE A 34 0.26 -14.37 -0.51
CA PHE A 34 0.16 -13.33 -1.52
C PHE A 34 1.09 -13.63 -2.69
N ASP A 35 0.88 -12.93 -3.80
CA ASP A 35 1.66 -13.11 -5.00
C ASP A 35 2.55 -11.89 -5.27
N VAL A 36 3.84 -12.11 -5.50
CA VAL A 36 4.75 -11.09 -6.02
C VAL A 36 4.77 -11.15 -7.54
N ILE A 37 4.34 -10.06 -8.17
CA ILE A 37 4.22 -9.90 -9.61
C ILE A 37 5.37 -9.04 -10.14
N TYR A 38 6.25 -9.64 -10.95
CA TYR A 38 7.36 -8.96 -11.58
C TYR A 38 6.98 -8.50 -12.99
N LEU A 39 6.96 -7.19 -13.21
CA LEU A 39 6.60 -6.57 -14.48
C LEU A 39 7.82 -5.99 -15.21
N SER A 40 7.91 -6.27 -16.51
CA SER A 40 8.87 -5.61 -17.41
C SER A 40 8.34 -5.52 -18.85
N GLY A 41 8.58 -4.38 -19.50
CA GLY A 41 8.19 -4.14 -20.90
C GLY A 41 6.70 -4.41 -21.14
N ILE A 42 6.38 -5.24 -22.15
CA ILE A 42 5.00 -5.62 -22.49
C ILE A 42 4.26 -6.39 -21.38
N GLY A 43 4.98 -6.90 -20.38
CA GLY A 43 4.39 -7.62 -19.25
C GLY A 43 3.44 -6.76 -18.41
N SER A 44 3.67 -5.45 -18.32
CA SER A 44 2.75 -4.53 -17.62
C SER A 44 1.39 -4.43 -18.33
N LYS A 45 1.40 -4.40 -19.66
CA LYS A 45 0.18 -4.39 -20.48
C LYS A 45 -0.58 -5.69 -20.36
N TYR A 46 0.12 -6.83 -20.42
CA TYR A 46 -0.49 -8.13 -20.19
C TYR A 46 -1.11 -8.22 -18.80
N TYR A 47 -0.41 -7.74 -17.76
CA TYR A 47 -0.92 -7.73 -16.40
C TYR A 47 -2.20 -6.89 -16.27
N SER A 48 -2.19 -5.64 -16.74
CA SER A 48 -3.38 -4.78 -16.72
C SER A 48 -4.57 -5.43 -17.45
N LEU A 49 -4.32 -6.01 -18.62
CA LEU A 49 -5.35 -6.71 -19.38
C LEU A 49 -5.87 -7.95 -18.64
N SER A 50 -4.99 -8.75 -18.05
CA SER A 50 -5.35 -9.94 -17.28
C SER A 50 -6.22 -9.60 -16.07
N ARG A 51 -6.00 -8.45 -15.43
CA ARG A 51 -6.85 -7.96 -14.34
C ARG A 51 -8.23 -7.55 -14.82
N VAL A 52 -8.30 -6.79 -15.91
CA VAL A 52 -9.59 -6.45 -16.53
C VAL A 52 -10.39 -7.72 -16.82
N PHE A 53 -9.75 -8.74 -17.42
CA PHE A 53 -10.40 -10.04 -17.67
C PHE A 53 -10.76 -10.81 -16.39
N GLY A 54 -9.94 -10.72 -15.34
CA GLY A 54 -10.25 -11.30 -14.04
C GLY A 54 -11.53 -10.72 -13.45
N LEU A 55 -11.74 -9.40 -13.59
CA LEU A 55 -12.93 -8.73 -13.08
C LEU A 55 -14.22 -9.13 -13.80
N PHE A 56 -14.17 -9.57 -15.05
CA PHE A 56 -15.36 -10.12 -15.72
C PHE A 56 -15.94 -11.35 -15.00
N LYS A 57 -15.12 -12.05 -14.20
CA LYS A 57 -15.47 -13.28 -13.49
C LYS A 57 -15.65 -13.11 -11.98
N ALA A 58 -15.26 -11.97 -11.43
CA ALA A 58 -15.35 -11.70 -10.00
C ALA A 58 -16.77 -11.24 -9.63
N ASP A 59 -17.25 -11.66 -8.46
CA ASP A 59 -18.46 -11.09 -7.86
C ASP A 59 -18.13 -9.72 -7.24
N GLU A 60 -19.06 -8.76 -7.36
CA GLU A 60 -18.85 -7.37 -6.91
C GLU A 60 -18.54 -7.30 -5.40
N ASP A 61 -19.18 -8.18 -4.62
CA ASP A 61 -19.04 -8.27 -3.16
C ASP A 61 -17.64 -8.71 -2.72
N GLU A 62 -16.83 -9.31 -3.61
CA GLU A 62 -15.47 -9.76 -3.31
C GLU A 62 -14.40 -8.68 -3.56
N ILE A 63 -14.78 -7.54 -4.15
CA ILE A 63 -13.87 -6.48 -4.61
C ILE A 63 -13.87 -5.32 -3.61
N GLU A 64 -12.74 -5.13 -2.92
CA GLU A 64 -12.58 -4.04 -1.93
C GLU A 64 -11.97 -2.76 -2.51
N ASP A 65 -11.10 -2.85 -3.51
CA ASP A 65 -10.49 -1.65 -4.12
C ASP A 65 -11.53 -0.87 -4.93
N GLU A 66 -11.79 0.39 -4.54
CA GLU A 66 -12.81 1.24 -5.16
C GLU A 66 -12.53 1.52 -6.64
N ASN A 67 -11.26 1.68 -7.05
CA ASN A 67 -10.92 1.86 -8.47
C ASN A 67 -11.19 0.58 -9.25
N VAL A 68 -10.91 -0.58 -8.63
CA VAL A 68 -11.20 -1.88 -9.21
C VAL A 68 -12.72 -2.13 -9.27
N ARG A 69 -13.50 -1.67 -8.28
CA ARG A 69 -14.96 -1.76 -8.26
C ARG A 69 -15.59 -0.86 -9.32
N LEU A 70 -15.10 0.38 -9.48
CA LEU A 70 -15.51 1.26 -10.58
C LEU A 70 -15.23 0.62 -11.94
N MET A 71 -14.03 0.05 -12.11
CA MET A 71 -13.66 -0.67 -13.33
C MET A 71 -14.51 -1.94 -13.54
N HIS A 72 -14.85 -2.67 -12.46
CA HIS A 72 -15.74 -3.82 -12.52
C HIS A 72 -17.16 -3.42 -12.95
N LYS A 73 -17.70 -2.33 -12.42
CA LYS A 73 -19.00 -1.80 -12.80
C LYS A 73 -19.06 -1.43 -14.28
N GLU A 74 -18.06 -0.69 -14.79
CA GLU A 74 -17.96 -0.39 -16.23
C GLU A 74 -17.91 -1.67 -17.08
N VAL A 75 -17.17 -2.69 -16.60
CA VAL A 75 -17.06 -3.99 -17.26
C VAL A 75 -18.40 -4.75 -17.25
N GLN A 76 -19.13 -4.76 -16.13
CA GLN A 76 -20.44 -5.41 -16.03
C GLN A 76 -21.49 -4.69 -16.88
N ASP A 77 -21.51 -3.36 -16.90
CA ASP A 77 -22.42 -2.58 -17.74
C ASP A 77 -22.26 -2.93 -19.22
N VAL A 78 -21.01 -3.04 -19.69
CA VAL A 78 -20.68 -3.50 -21.06
C VAL A 78 -21.15 -4.93 -21.29
N LYS A 79 -20.91 -5.84 -20.33
CA LYS A 79 -21.33 -7.25 -20.42
C LYS A 79 -22.85 -7.37 -20.49
N TYR A 80 -23.58 -6.72 -19.60
CA TYR A 80 -25.05 -6.72 -19.61
C TYR A 80 -25.55 -6.14 -20.93
N GLY A 81 -25.10 -4.95 -21.34
CA GLY A 81 -25.51 -4.34 -22.61
C GLY A 81 -25.34 -5.24 -23.84
N LEU A 82 -24.24 -5.99 -23.92
CA LEU A 82 -24.00 -6.98 -24.98
C LEU A 82 -24.94 -8.18 -24.87
N VAL A 83 -25.12 -8.75 -23.67
CA VAL A 83 -25.96 -9.93 -23.44
C VAL A 83 -27.43 -9.62 -23.74
N THR A 84 -27.97 -8.49 -23.27
CA THR A 84 -29.38 -8.12 -23.52
C THR A 84 -29.61 -7.87 -25.01
N SER A 85 -28.66 -7.22 -25.69
CA SER A 85 -28.76 -6.98 -27.14
C SER A 85 -28.77 -8.29 -27.93
N LEU A 86 -27.92 -9.27 -27.56
CA LEU A 86 -27.90 -10.59 -28.18
C LEU A 86 -29.19 -11.38 -27.90
N GLN A 87 -29.68 -11.36 -26.66
CA GLN A 87 -30.92 -12.03 -26.28
C GLN A 87 -32.12 -11.47 -27.02
N ASP A 88 -32.24 -10.15 -27.13
CA ASP A 88 -33.31 -9.49 -27.88
C ASP A 88 -33.24 -9.83 -29.38
N LEU A 89 -32.04 -9.86 -29.95
CA LEU A 89 -31.83 -10.26 -31.35
C LEU A 89 -32.25 -11.72 -31.59
N VAL A 90 -31.85 -12.65 -30.70
CA VAL A 90 -32.26 -14.06 -30.75
C VAL A 90 -33.78 -14.20 -30.58
N PHE A 91 -34.38 -13.45 -29.65
CA PHE A 91 -35.82 -13.48 -29.40
C PHE A 91 -36.62 -12.97 -30.60
N LYS A 92 -36.22 -11.83 -31.17
CA LYS A 92 -36.81 -11.28 -32.40
C LYS A 92 -36.67 -12.26 -33.57
N PHE A 93 -35.50 -12.86 -33.75
CA PHE A 93 -35.27 -13.86 -34.79
C PHE A 93 -36.19 -15.10 -34.62
N LYS A 94 -36.38 -15.59 -33.39
CA LYS A 94 -37.29 -16.72 -33.10
C LYS A 94 -38.74 -16.43 -33.48
N LYS A 95 -39.20 -15.17 -33.34
CA LYS A 95 -40.57 -14.75 -33.65
C LYS A 95 -40.87 -14.57 -35.14
N LEU A 96 -39.86 -14.57 -36.01
CA LEU A 96 -40.06 -14.46 -37.46
C LEU A 96 -40.72 -15.72 -38.04
N ASN A 97 -41.54 -15.54 -39.08
CA ASN A 97 -42.07 -16.65 -39.89
C ASN A 97 -40.93 -17.31 -40.72
N LEU A 98 -41.17 -18.49 -41.27
CA LEU A 98 -40.12 -19.30 -41.91
C LEU A 98 -39.44 -18.57 -43.08
N LEU A 99 -40.21 -17.86 -43.90
CA LEU A 99 -39.73 -17.14 -45.07
C LEU A 99 -38.86 -15.93 -44.68
N ASN A 100 -39.26 -15.17 -43.66
CA ASN A 100 -38.46 -14.06 -43.14
C ASN A 100 -37.21 -14.56 -42.39
N LYS A 101 -37.26 -15.75 -41.77
CA LYS A 101 -36.07 -16.39 -41.16
C LYS A 101 -35.03 -16.74 -42.19
N THR A 102 -35.40 -17.41 -43.29
CA THR A 102 -34.47 -17.76 -44.36
C THR A 102 -33.89 -16.51 -45.03
N LEU A 103 -34.72 -15.51 -45.31
CA LEU A 103 -34.27 -14.25 -45.91
C LEU A 103 -33.30 -13.50 -44.99
N SER A 104 -33.60 -13.43 -43.69
CA SER A 104 -32.71 -12.83 -42.68
C SER A 104 -31.39 -13.59 -42.55
N LEU A 105 -31.40 -14.92 -42.60
CA LEU A 105 -30.19 -15.74 -42.52
C LEU A 105 -29.28 -15.52 -43.74
N LEU A 106 -29.89 -15.44 -44.93
CA LEU A 106 -29.19 -15.21 -46.19
C LEU A 106 -28.58 -13.80 -46.22
N LEU A 107 -29.31 -12.81 -45.67
CA LEU A 107 -28.79 -11.46 -45.47
C LEU A 107 -27.61 -11.47 -44.48
N VAL A 108 -27.71 -12.15 -43.33
CA VAL A 108 -26.61 -12.27 -42.36
C VAL A 108 -25.36 -12.90 -42.99
N ILE A 109 -25.52 -13.92 -43.84
CA ILE A 109 -24.41 -14.53 -44.59
C ILE A 109 -23.81 -13.53 -45.59
N LEU A 110 -24.64 -12.76 -46.28
CA LEU A 110 -24.19 -11.75 -47.25
C LEU A 110 -23.42 -10.61 -46.58
N ILE A 111 -23.88 -10.14 -45.41
CA ILE A 111 -23.26 -9.05 -44.65
C ILE A 111 -22.16 -9.57 -43.72
N SER A 112 -22.05 -10.88 -43.49
CA SER A 112 -21.08 -11.52 -42.59
C SER A 112 -19.64 -11.03 -42.79
N PRO A 113 -19.11 -10.88 -44.03
CA PRO A 113 -17.77 -10.35 -44.24
C PRO A 113 -17.61 -8.92 -43.72
N LEU A 114 -18.60 -8.05 -43.97
CA LEU A 114 -18.62 -6.68 -43.45
C LEU A 114 -18.76 -6.66 -41.92
N PHE A 115 -19.56 -7.58 -41.37
CA PHE A 115 -19.70 -7.73 -39.92
C PHE A 115 -18.42 -8.22 -39.26
N LEU A 116 -17.69 -9.14 -39.91
CA LEU A 116 -16.36 -9.60 -39.49
C LEU A 116 -15.34 -8.46 -39.49
N ILE A 117 -15.31 -7.65 -40.56
CA ILE A 117 -14.43 -6.47 -40.64
C ILE A 117 -14.80 -5.45 -39.56
N PHE A 118 -16.08 -5.18 -39.36
CA PHE A 118 -16.56 -4.29 -38.31
C PHE A 118 -16.21 -4.80 -36.91
N PHE A 119 -16.38 -6.11 -36.66
CA PHE A 119 -16.02 -6.73 -35.39
C PHE A 119 -14.50 -6.70 -35.16
N ALA A 120 -13.69 -6.94 -36.19
CA ALA A 120 -12.25 -6.79 -36.12
C ALA A 120 -11.84 -5.34 -35.84
N PHE A 121 -12.50 -4.37 -36.45
CA PHE A 121 -12.29 -2.94 -36.18
C PHE A 121 -12.66 -2.57 -34.75
N LEU A 122 -13.81 -3.02 -34.25
CA LEU A 122 -14.22 -2.85 -32.85
C LEU A 122 -13.24 -3.51 -31.89
N LEU A 123 -12.74 -4.70 -32.21
CA LEU A 123 -11.73 -5.39 -31.43
C LEU A 123 -10.42 -4.60 -31.40
N ILE A 124 -9.99 -4.02 -32.52
CA ILE A 124 -8.81 -3.15 -32.58
C ILE A 124 -9.02 -1.88 -31.74
N ILE A 125 -10.19 -1.24 -31.82
CA ILE A 125 -10.53 -0.08 -30.97
C ILE A 125 -10.52 -0.48 -29.50
N LEU A 126 -11.11 -1.63 -29.16
CA LEU A 126 -11.14 -2.14 -27.80
C LEU A 126 -9.73 -2.41 -27.31
N ILE A 127 -8.90 -3.13 -28.08
CA ILE A 127 -7.49 -3.37 -27.77
C ILE A 127 -6.74 -2.05 -27.61
N TYR A 128 -6.96 -1.06 -28.48
CA TYR A 128 -6.33 0.25 -28.40
C TYR A 128 -6.76 1.03 -27.16
N ARG A 129 -8.05 1.01 -26.81
CA ARG A 129 -8.57 1.60 -25.57
C ARG A 129 -8.01 0.91 -24.35
N LEU A 130 -8.03 -0.43 -24.31
CA LEU A 130 -7.43 -1.24 -23.25
C LEU A 130 -5.91 -1.01 -23.15
N TYR A 131 -5.21 -0.82 -24.27
CA TYR A 131 -3.80 -0.48 -24.30
C TYR A 131 -3.52 0.92 -23.74
N ARG A 132 -4.47 1.86 -23.95
CA ARG A 132 -4.47 3.21 -23.38
C ARG A 132 -4.95 3.28 -21.94
N ILE A 133 -5.58 2.23 -21.39
CA ILE A 133 -5.91 2.20 -19.96
C ILE A 133 -4.59 2.42 -19.21
N PRO A 134 -4.53 3.47 -18.36
CA PRO A 134 -3.34 3.73 -17.56
C PRO A 134 -3.06 2.48 -16.74
N SER A 135 -1.87 1.88 -16.91
CA SER A 135 -1.50 0.78 -16.04
C SER A 135 -1.46 1.33 -14.61
N LEU A 136 -2.22 0.74 -13.71
CA LEU A 136 -2.15 1.05 -12.28
C LEU A 136 -0.68 1.11 -11.84
N GLY A 137 -0.32 2.16 -11.12
CA GLY A 137 1.06 2.39 -10.67
C GLY A 137 2.04 2.80 -11.78
N LEU A 138 1.63 3.45 -12.87
CA LEU A 138 2.51 3.89 -13.98
C LEU A 138 3.83 4.52 -13.51
N ASN A 139 3.79 5.33 -12.46
CA ASN A 139 4.93 6.08 -11.94
C ASN A 139 5.55 5.50 -10.65
N SER A 140 5.06 4.37 -10.15
CA SER A 140 5.64 3.72 -8.97
C SER A 140 6.59 2.57 -9.37
N LEU A 141 7.56 2.31 -8.50
CA LEU A 141 8.51 1.21 -8.65
C LEU A 141 7.93 -0.13 -8.17
N GLY A 142 7.05 -0.07 -7.18
CA GLY A 142 6.17 -1.13 -6.74
C GLY A 142 4.83 -0.57 -6.26
N PHE A 143 3.88 -1.47 -6.02
CA PHE A 143 2.64 -1.16 -5.29
C PHE A 143 1.99 -2.45 -4.78
N PHE A 144 1.41 -2.38 -3.59
CA PHE A 144 0.43 -3.34 -3.11
C PHE A 144 -0.90 -3.16 -3.83
N SER A 145 -1.52 -4.28 -4.22
CA SER A 145 -2.88 -4.29 -4.76
C SER A 145 -3.76 -5.36 -4.11
N PRO A 146 -4.84 -4.95 -3.44
CA PRO A 146 -5.86 -5.88 -2.99
C PRO A 146 -6.77 -6.24 -4.18
N ILE A 147 -6.74 -7.50 -4.63
CA ILE A 147 -7.69 -7.98 -5.65
C ILE A 147 -8.96 -8.50 -4.97
N THR A 148 -8.79 -9.36 -3.96
CA THR A 148 -9.87 -9.84 -3.09
C THR A 148 -9.38 -9.97 -1.65
N GLN A 149 -10.31 -10.19 -0.71
CA GLN A 149 -10.00 -10.52 0.68
C GLN A 149 -9.13 -11.77 0.86
N GLN A 150 -8.90 -12.60 -0.15
CA GLN A 150 -8.00 -13.76 0.00
C GLN A 150 -6.80 -13.70 -0.94
N LYS A 151 -6.84 -12.84 -1.95
CA LYS A 151 -5.82 -12.75 -2.97
C LYS A 151 -5.27 -11.34 -3.07
N SER A 152 -4.11 -11.17 -2.47
CA SER A 152 -3.33 -9.95 -2.46
C SER A 152 -2.14 -10.08 -3.41
N GLU A 153 -1.80 -8.99 -4.10
CA GLU A 153 -0.64 -8.95 -4.99
C GLU A 153 0.29 -7.80 -4.61
N ILE A 154 1.59 -8.05 -4.64
CA ILE A 154 2.63 -7.02 -4.61
C ILE A 154 3.22 -6.95 -6.01
N VAL A 155 3.06 -5.82 -6.68
CA VAL A 155 3.53 -5.61 -8.04
C VAL A 155 4.82 -4.83 -7.99
N VAL A 156 5.85 -5.29 -8.68
CA VAL A 156 7.17 -4.62 -8.75
C VAL A 156 7.69 -4.53 -10.18
N LYS A 157 8.50 -3.51 -10.45
CA LYS A 157 9.14 -3.27 -11.75
C LYS A 157 10.67 -3.38 -11.64
N PRO A 158 11.26 -4.60 -11.69
CA PRO A 158 12.68 -4.81 -11.40
C PRO A 158 13.64 -3.99 -12.26
N ARG A 159 13.30 -3.73 -13.53
CA ARG A 159 14.14 -2.91 -14.40
C ARG A 159 14.20 -1.46 -13.93
N ASP A 160 13.05 -0.90 -13.56
CA ASP A 160 12.95 0.50 -13.13
C ASP A 160 13.58 0.67 -11.74
N ILE A 161 13.37 -0.31 -10.85
CA ILE A 161 14.03 -0.38 -9.52
C ILE A 161 15.55 -0.41 -9.66
N LYS A 162 16.07 -1.29 -10.52
CA LYS A 162 17.51 -1.39 -10.78
C LYS A 162 18.07 -0.09 -11.38
N ASN A 163 17.35 0.54 -12.31
CA ASN A 163 17.76 1.81 -12.90
C ASN A 163 17.77 2.96 -11.87
N ALA A 164 16.91 2.90 -10.86
CA ALA A 164 16.89 3.84 -9.75
C ALA A 164 17.98 3.55 -8.70
N GLY A 165 18.74 2.45 -8.82
CA GLY A 165 19.77 2.06 -7.87
C GLY A 165 19.22 1.52 -6.54
N LEU A 166 17.97 1.08 -6.51
CA LEU A 166 17.27 0.64 -5.29
C LEU A 166 17.23 -0.88 -5.17
N SER A 167 17.07 -1.37 -3.94
CA SER A 167 16.90 -2.80 -3.67
C SER A 167 15.47 -3.27 -3.98
N LEU A 168 15.35 -4.32 -4.81
CA LEU A 168 14.07 -4.98 -5.08
C LEU A 168 13.43 -5.53 -3.80
N ASP A 169 14.23 -6.09 -2.91
CA ASP A 169 13.77 -6.65 -1.65
C ASP A 169 13.24 -5.56 -0.71
N ALA A 170 13.84 -4.36 -0.75
CA ALA A 170 13.33 -3.22 0.02
C ALA A 170 11.97 -2.75 -0.49
N ILE A 171 11.77 -2.70 -1.81
CA ILE A 171 10.45 -2.37 -2.38
C ILE A 171 9.42 -3.44 -2.00
N VAL A 172 9.73 -4.73 -2.13
CA VAL A 172 8.79 -5.79 -1.74
C VAL A 172 8.45 -5.73 -0.25
N SER A 173 9.45 -5.49 0.59
CA SER A 173 9.29 -5.36 2.05
C SER A 173 8.39 -4.17 2.41
N HIS A 174 8.60 -3.01 1.78
CA HIS A 174 7.74 -1.83 1.94
C HIS A 174 6.28 -2.10 1.55
N GLU A 175 6.05 -2.65 0.35
CA GLU A 175 4.69 -2.98 -0.10
C GLU A 175 4.05 -4.11 0.73
N HIS A 176 4.85 -4.98 1.32
CA HIS A 176 4.36 -6.01 2.24
C HIS A 176 3.78 -5.39 3.52
N ILE A 177 4.35 -4.29 4.01
CA ILE A 177 3.75 -3.57 5.15
C ILE A 177 2.37 -3.02 4.79
N HIS A 178 2.17 -2.49 3.58
CA HIS A 178 0.85 -2.06 3.12
C HIS A 178 -0.15 -3.21 3.06
N LEU A 179 0.28 -4.41 2.64
CA LEU A 179 -0.53 -5.60 2.74
C LEU A 179 -0.92 -5.91 4.19
N LEU A 180 0.05 -5.90 5.12
CA LEU A 180 -0.21 -6.19 6.53
C LEU A 180 -1.14 -5.15 7.17
N GLN A 181 -0.97 -3.87 6.84
CA GLN A 181 -1.85 -2.78 7.26
C GLN A 181 -3.28 -2.97 6.75
N PHE A 182 -3.43 -3.32 5.47
CA PHE A 182 -4.74 -3.61 4.87
C PHE A 182 -5.47 -4.72 5.60
N ARG A 183 -4.76 -5.76 6.03
CA ARG A 183 -5.33 -6.91 6.76
C ARG A 183 -5.63 -6.60 8.21
N LYS A 184 -4.70 -5.94 8.91
CA LYS A 184 -4.78 -5.73 10.36
C LYS A 184 -5.65 -4.53 10.71
N PHE A 185 -5.68 -3.52 9.86
CA PHE A 185 -6.35 -2.24 10.08
C PHE A 185 -7.25 -1.88 8.88
N PRO A 186 -8.29 -2.69 8.60
CA PRO A 186 -9.16 -2.46 7.44
C PRO A 186 -9.85 -1.10 7.48
N ASP A 187 -10.21 -0.60 8.67
CA ASP A 187 -10.88 0.69 8.84
C ASP A 187 -10.02 1.87 8.39
N ARG A 188 -8.69 1.73 8.39
CA ARG A 188 -7.78 2.80 7.91
C ARG A 188 -7.93 3.06 6.42
N GLN A 189 -8.39 2.08 5.64
CA GLN A 189 -8.45 2.15 4.18
C GLN A 189 -9.52 3.11 3.67
N ASN A 190 -10.55 3.38 4.49
CA ASN A 190 -11.69 4.20 4.08
C ASN A 190 -11.37 5.71 4.02
N ASP A 191 -10.29 6.17 4.66
CA ASP A 191 -10.01 7.61 4.76
C ASP A 191 -8.51 8.00 4.82
N LEU A 192 -7.61 7.21 4.21
CA LEU A 192 -6.14 7.42 4.28
C LEU A 192 -5.67 8.83 3.90
N LEU A 193 -6.42 9.51 3.03
CA LEU A 193 -6.18 10.90 2.60
C LEU A 193 -7.45 11.74 2.69
N GLY A 194 -8.27 11.44 3.67
CA GLY A 194 -9.57 12.06 3.92
C GLY A 194 -9.59 13.56 4.02
N THR A 195 -10.79 14.13 3.97
CA THR A 195 -11.00 15.55 4.25
C THR A 195 -10.52 15.89 5.66
N ASP A 196 -10.75 14.99 6.61
CA ASP A 196 -10.51 15.23 8.03
C ASP A 196 -9.01 15.13 8.35
N PHE A 197 -8.34 14.07 7.88
CA PHE A 197 -6.87 13.98 7.93
C PHE A 197 -6.20 15.19 7.28
N LYS A 198 -6.61 15.57 6.06
CA LYS A 198 -6.04 16.73 5.37
C LYS A 198 -6.29 18.02 6.14
N ALA A 199 -7.45 18.18 6.77
CA ALA A 199 -7.76 19.36 7.59
C ALA A 199 -6.87 19.41 8.83
N SER A 200 -6.73 18.31 9.56
CA SER A 200 -5.88 18.20 10.75
C SER A 200 -4.41 18.48 10.43
N VAL A 201 -3.87 17.84 9.40
CA VAL A 201 -2.47 18.01 8.98
C VAL A 201 -2.20 19.44 8.49
N LYS A 202 -3.10 20.04 7.70
CA LYS A 202 -2.92 21.43 7.19
C LYS A 202 -2.62 22.44 8.30
N ASN A 203 -3.16 22.24 9.50
CA ASN A 203 -2.98 23.17 10.61
C ASN A 203 -1.55 23.16 11.17
N VAL A 204 -0.78 22.10 10.95
CA VAL A 204 0.57 21.93 11.52
C VAL A 204 1.70 22.04 10.49
N LEU A 205 1.37 22.07 9.19
CA LEU A 205 2.35 22.18 8.10
C LEU A 205 2.73 23.62 7.74
N LYS A 206 3.94 23.80 7.21
CA LYS A 206 4.38 25.01 6.50
C LYS A 206 3.59 25.21 5.21
N ASP A 207 3.47 26.44 4.75
CA ASP A 207 2.66 26.78 3.57
C ASP A 207 3.13 26.08 2.29
N SER A 208 4.44 25.84 2.13
CA SER A 208 4.98 25.09 1.00
C SER A 208 4.50 23.63 1.00
N ALA A 209 4.46 22.98 2.17
CA ALA A 209 4.00 21.60 2.32
C ALA A 209 2.48 21.48 2.17
N LYS A 210 1.69 22.45 2.66
CA LYS A 210 0.22 22.47 2.50
C LYS A 210 -0.26 22.45 1.04
N ARG A 211 0.57 22.95 0.12
CA ARG A 211 0.25 23.01 -1.32
C ARG A 211 0.70 21.74 -2.07
N SER A 212 1.40 20.83 -1.41
CA SER A 212 1.98 19.64 -2.03
C SER A 212 1.14 18.40 -1.72
N GLY A 213 0.50 17.83 -2.73
CA GLY A 213 -0.19 16.52 -2.61
C GLY A 213 0.75 15.41 -2.13
N LYS A 214 2.03 15.49 -2.51
CA LYS A 214 3.08 14.56 -2.09
C LYS A 214 3.34 14.62 -0.59
N ALA A 215 3.25 15.80 0.04
CA ALA A 215 3.44 15.93 1.49
C ALA A 215 2.33 15.22 2.27
N PHE A 216 1.07 15.34 1.83
CA PHE A 216 -0.04 14.60 2.45
C PHE A 216 0.09 13.10 2.27
N TYR A 217 0.47 12.64 1.07
CA TYR A 217 0.74 11.23 0.82
C TYR A 217 1.82 10.68 1.78
N TYR A 218 2.96 11.37 1.85
CA TYR A 218 4.07 10.99 2.74
C TYR A 218 3.72 11.02 4.22
N LEU A 219 2.84 11.92 4.66
CA LEU A 219 2.39 11.98 6.05
C LEU A 219 1.22 11.04 6.37
N SER A 220 0.67 10.35 5.37
CA SER A 220 -0.39 9.37 5.63
C SER A 220 0.13 8.24 6.51
N ILE A 221 -0.70 7.77 7.44
CA ILE A 221 -0.28 6.81 8.47
C ILE A 221 0.40 5.58 7.88
N ASN A 222 -0.18 5.01 6.82
CA ASN A 222 0.33 3.79 6.19
C ASN A 222 1.72 4.00 5.58
N GLU A 223 1.93 5.15 4.94
CA GLU A 223 3.18 5.50 4.26
C GLU A 223 4.30 5.85 5.24
N VAL A 224 3.99 6.47 6.37
CA VAL A 224 4.96 6.73 7.44
C VAL A 224 5.38 5.42 8.11
N GLU A 225 4.42 4.55 8.46
CA GLU A 225 4.71 3.23 9.03
C GLU A 225 5.55 2.36 8.08
N ALA A 226 5.23 2.32 6.79
CA ALA A 226 5.99 1.54 5.80
C ALA A 226 7.42 2.08 5.58
N ARG A 227 7.66 3.39 5.78
CA ARG A 227 9.03 3.95 5.79
C ARG A 227 9.75 3.67 7.10
N LEU A 228 9.04 3.77 8.22
CA LEU A 228 9.58 3.47 9.54
C LEU A 228 9.99 2.00 9.64
N HIS A 229 9.27 1.09 8.98
CA HIS A 229 9.62 -0.32 8.87
C HIS A 229 11.07 -0.51 8.39
N GLU A 230 11.54 0.22 7.37
CA GLU A 230 12.90 0.05 6.84
C GLU A 230 13.98 0.50 7.84
N VAL A 231 13.67 1.50 8.67
CA VAL A 231 14.55 1.94 9.78
C VAL A 231 14.61 0.87 10.86
N VAL A 232 13.44 0.37 11.29
CA VAL A 232 13.31 -0.69 12.29
C VAL A 232 14.01 -1.97 11.84
N LEU A 233 13.82 -2.33 10.58
CA LEU A 233 14.42 -3.51 9.98
C LEU A 233 15.94 -3.40 9.92
N SER A 234 16.46 -2.25 9.49
CA SER A 234 17.91 -2.01 9.43
C SER A 234 18.54 -2.06 10.82
N TYR A 235 17.87 -1.47 11.83
CA TYR A 235 18.29 -1.56 13.23
C TYR A 235 18.30 -3.01 13.72
N TYR A 236 17.23 -3.77 13.43
CA TYR A 236 17.16 -5.17 13.82
C TYR A 236 18.28 -6.00 13.20
N ARG A 237 18.56 -5.82 11.91
CA ARG A 237 19.65 -6.56 11.24
C ARG A 237 21.01 -6.25 11.88
N ALA A 238 21.24 -5.02 12.32
CA ALA A 238 22.47 -4.61 12.99
C ALA A 238 22.60 -5.16 14.42
N TYR A 239 21.50 -5.19 15.20
CA TYR A 239 21.56 -5.46 16.65
C TYR A 239 20.82 -6.70 17.13
N GLN A 240 20.08 -7.37 16.25
CA GLN A 240 19.33 -8.60 16.51
C GLN A 240 18.33 -8.48 17.67
N SER A 241 17.81 -7.27 17.90
CA SER A 241 16.80 -6.98 18.91
C SER A 241 15.99 -5.75 18.52
N LEU A 242 14.67 -5.83 18.63
CA LEU A 242 13.78 -4.68 18.50
C LEU A 242 13.68 -3.90 19.83
N PRO A 243 13.45 -2.57 19.79
CA PRO A 243 13.13 -1.80 20.98
C PRO A 243 11.94 -2.33 21.78
N HIS A 244 12.08 -2.36 23.10
CA HIS A 244 11.07 -2.88 24.03
C HIS A 244 10.19 -1.80 24.66
N ASP A 245 10.68 -0.57 24.73
CA ASP A 245 10.04 0.58 25.36
C ASP A 245 10.30 1.86 24.55
N TYR A 246 9.61 2.93 24.92
CA TYR A 246 9.70 4.25 24.31
C TYR A 246 11.14 4.78 24.24
N ARG A 247 11.95 4.58 25.29
CA ARG A 247 13.34 5.04 25.31
C ARG A 247 14.21 4.29 24.30
N GLY A 248 14.09 2.96 24.25
CA GLY A 248 14.76 2.13 23.25
C GLY A 248 14.37 2.52 21.83
N PHE A 249 13.11 2.91 21.60
CA PHE A 249 12.66 3.40 20.31
C PHE A 249 13.37 4.72 19.93
N LEU A 250 13.45 5.68 20.84
CA LEU A 250 14.17 6.94 20.58
C LEU A 250 15.66 6.70 20.29
N VAL A 251 16.29 5.77 21.00
CA VAL A 251 17.68 5.37 20.78
C VAL A 251 17.87 4.79 19.39
N MET A 252 16.96 3.92 18.93
CA MET A 252 16.97 3.41 17.57
C MET A 252 16.89 4.54 16.54
N ILE A 253 15.97 5.49 16.70
CA ILE A 253 15.83 6.62 15.76
C ILE A 253 17.08 7.49 15.74
N LEU A 254 17.66 7.78 16.90
CA LEU A 254 18.86 8.61 17.03
C LEU A 254 20.13 7.93 16.54
N SER A 255 20.18 6.60 16.59
CA SER A 255 21.30 5.80 16.11
C SER A 255 21.25 5.56 14.58
N CYS A 256 20.20 6.01 13.91
CA CYS A 256 20.11 5.92 12.46
C CYS A 256 20.98 7.00 11.81
N GLU A 257 21.91 6.63 10.94
CA GLU A 257 22.86 7.56 10.29
C GLU A 257 22.15 8.77 9.63
N VAL A 258 20.98 8.53 9.03
CA VAL A 258 20.25 9.56 8.26
C VAL A 258 19.29 10.36 9.13
N LEU A 259 18.62 9.72 10.10
CA LEU A 259 17.61 10.36 10.94
C LEU A 259 18.19 10.96 12.23
N GLY A 260 19.30 10.42 12.70
CA GLY A 260 19.89 10.75 13.99
C GLY A 260 20.26 12.21 14.12
N GLY A 261 20.95 12.77 13.11
CA GLY A 261 21.31 14.18 13.08
C GLY A 261 20.08 15.13 13.14
N PRO A 262 19.12 15.01 12.21
CA PRO A 262 17.89 15.80 12.24
C PRO A 262 17.10 15.68 13.55
N VAL A 263 16.94 14.46 14.06
CA VAL A 263 16.17 14.21 15.30
C VAL A 263 16.92 14.72 16.53
N SER A 264 18.23 14.50 16.62
CA SER A 264 19.07 15.01 17.71
C SER A 264 18.94 16.53 17.84
N LYS A 265 19.00 17.26 16.71
CA LYS A 265 18.80 18.71 16.69
C LYS A 265 17.41 19.15 17.16
N ILE A 266 16.37 18.36 16.87
CA ILE A 266 15.00 18.64 17.33
C ILE A 266 14.89 18.43 18.84
N LEU A 267 15.44 17.33 19.35
CA LEU A 267 15.34 16.93 20.75
C LEU A 267 16.24 17.77 21.67
N SER A 268 17.45 18.13 21.23
CA SER A 268 18.38 18.97 22.00
C SER A 268 17.80 20.35 22.31
N ASN A 269 16.95 20.88 21.43
CA ASN A 269 16.27 22.17 21.63
C ASN A 269 15.15 22.10 22.68
N HIS A 270 14.84 20.92 23.23
CA HIS A 270 13.72 20.71 24.15
C HIS A 270 14.07 19.80 25.34
N GLU A 271 15.34 19.77 25.74
CA GLU A 271 15.84 19.15 26.99
C GLU A 271 15.40 17.69 27.21
N VAL A 272 15.28 16.90 26.13
CA VAL A 272 15.00 15.46 26.27
C VAL A 272 16.28 14.75 26.72
N GLU A 273 16.39 14.46 28.01
CA GLU A 273 17.51 13.71 28.57
C GLU A 273 17.45 12.23 28.15
N LEU A 274 18.42 11.82 27.32
CA LEU A 274 18.67 10.41 27.01
C LEU A 274 19.93 9.97 27.73
N GLN A 275 19.89 9.99 29.07
CA GLN A 275 20.98 9.44 29.85
C GLN A 275 21.01 7.91 29.67
N GLU A 276 22.22 7.34 29.60
CA GLU A 276 22.55 5.90 29.70
C GLU A 276 22.48 4.99 28.47
N TYR A 277 22.16 5.48 27.26
CA TYR A 277 22.23 4.61 26.08
C TYR A 277 23.53 4.77 25.28
N VAL A 278 24.19 3.64 25.02
CA VAL A 278 25.30 3.58 24.07
C VAL A 278 24.70 3.70 22.68
N PHE A 279 24.78 4.90 22.09
CA PHE A 279 24.47 5.11 20.68
C PHE A 279 25.38 4.21 19.84
N ARG A 280 24.79 3.39 18.99
CA ARG A 280 25.51 2.55 18.06
C ARG A 280 24.95 2.83 16.69
N ASP A 281 25.70 3.54 15.87
CA ASP A 281 25.26 3.89 14.52
C ASP A 281 25.02 2.62 13.71
N PHE A 282 23.95 2.61 12.92
CA PHE A 282 23.70 1.54 11.96
C PHE A 282 23.40 2.10 10.58
N ASN A 283 23.88 1.36 9.57
CA ASN A 283 23.64 1.66 8.18
C ASN A 283 22.26 1.15 7.76
N LEU A 284 21.61 1.91 6.89
CA LEU A 284 20.34 1.50 6.30
C LEU A 284 20.58 0.55 5.14
N ARG A 285 19.70 -0.46 5.02
CA ARG A 285 19.63 -1.30 3.81
C ARG A 285 19.27 -0.46 2.58
N GLU A 286 18.35 0.49 2.76
CA GLU A 286 17.88 1.41 1.74
C GLU A 286 17.69 2.79 2.39
N VAL A 287 18.31 3.81 1.79
CA VAL A 287 18.45 5.13 2.42
C VAL A 287 17.22 6.01 2.21
N ALA A 288 16.54 5.84 1.07
CA ALA A 288 15.42 6.69 0.68
C ALA A 288 14.27 6.75 1.71
N PRO A 289 13.80 5.65 2.33
CA PRO A 289 12.75 5.69 3.35
C PRO A 289 13.09 6.57 4.57
N ALA A 290 14.33 6.48 5.07
CA ALA A 290 14.77 7.30 6.20
C ALA A 290 14.96 8.77 5.80
N GLN A 291 15.43 9.02 4.57
CA GLN A 291 15.50 10.38 4.04
C GLN A 291 14.11 11.00 3.90
N ASP A 292 13.12 10.24 3.41
CA ASP A 292 11.73 10.69 3.34
C ASP A 292 11.22 11.07 4.74
N LEU A 293 11.46 10.23 5.77
CA LEU A 293 11.12 10.56 7.15
C LEU A 293 11.83 11.85 7.63
N ALA A 294 13.11 12.02 7.34
CA ALA A 294 13.86 13.23 7.69
C ALA A 294 13.28 14.49 6.99
N ILE A 295 12.88 14.36 5.73
CA ILE A 295 12.23 15.43 4.96
C ILE A 295 10.87 15.79 5.57
N MET A 296 10.09 14.79 6.02
CA MET A 296 8.80 15.03 6.67
C MET A 296 8.93 15.88 7.94
N LEU A 297 10.00 15.70 8.73
CA LEU A 297 10.28 16.55 9.90
C LEU A 297 10.39 18.03 9.50
N GLY A 298 10.82 18.33 8.27
CA GLY A 298 10.91 19.66 7.71
C GLY A 298 9.57 20.25 7.22
N TYR A 299 8.52 19.44 7.07
CA TYR A 299 7.20 19.89 6.61
C TYR A 299 6.44 20.67 7.68
N PHE A 300 6.68 20.38 8.96
CA PHE A 300 6.01 21.04 10.08
C PHE A 300 6.45 22.50 10.25
N LYS A 301 5.55 23.35 10.76
CA LYS A 301 5.76 24.80 10.91
C LYS A 301 6.98 25.15 11.76
N ASP A 302 7.21 24.39 12.82
CA ASP A 302 8.27 24.61 13.80
C ASP A 302 8.79 23.28 14.37
N PHE A 303 9.88 23.37 15.13
CA PHE A 303 10.52 22.21 15.75
C PHE A 303 9.70 21.56 16.86
N SER A 304 8.72 22.25 17.44
CA SER A 304 7.85 21.67 18.45
C SER A 304 6.97 20.59 17.81
N TYR A 305 6.32 20.89 16.69
CA TYR A 305 5.56 19.88 15.95
C TYR A 305 6.43 18.73 15.43
N SER A 306 7.66 19.00 14.98
CA SER A 306 8.59 17.93 14.59
C SER A 306 8.98 17.06 15.78
N LYS A 307 9.19 17.63 16.98
CA LYS A 307 9.43 16.88 18.23
C LYS A 307 8.23 15.99 18.53
N ARG A 308 7.03 16.56 18.54
CA ARG A 308 5.78 15.81 18.80
C ARG A 308 5.58 14.69 17.78
N PHE A 309 5.91 14.92 16.50
CA PHE A 309 5.85 13.87 15.49
C PHE A 309 6.77 12.70 15.81
N VAL A 310 8.02 12.96 16.23
CA VAL A 310 8.96 11.88 16.61
C VAL A 310 8.53 11.18 17.90
N CYS A 311 8.23 11.96 18.94
CA CYS A 311 7.97 11.45 20.30
C CYS A 311 6.58 10.84 20.47
N GLU A 312 5.55 11.39 19.82
CA GLU A 312 4.15 11.00 20.02
C GLU A 312 3.58 10.25 18.81
N SER A 313 4.01 10.54 17.57
CA SER A 313 3.45 9.88 16.37
C SER A 313 4.26 8.68 15.89
N LEU A 314 5.57 8.85 15.64
CA LEU A 314 6.43 7.75 15.16
C LEU A 314 6.56 6.65 16.22
N SER A 315 6.55 7.01 17.50
CA SER A 315 6.56 6.04 18.61
C SER A 315 5.33 5.15 18.58
N VAL A 316 4.12 5.70 18.39
CA VAL A 316 2.87 4.94 18.28
C VAL A 316 2.85 4.09 17.02
N MET A 317 3.32 4.63 15.89
CA MET A 317 3.46 3.89 14.63
C MET A 317 4.41 2.70 14.76
N TYR A 318 5.49 2.82 15.53
CA TYR A 318 6.34 1.66 15.85
C TYR A 318 5.57 0.59 16.65
N GLY A 319 4.74 1.00 17.62
CA GLY A 319 3.82 0.07 18.30
C GLY A 319 2.88 -0.65 17.32
N ASN A 320 2.31 0.06 16.34
CA ASN A 320 1.50 -0.54 15.28
C ASN A 320 2.32 -1.56 14.46
N LEU A 321 3.56 -1.23 14.10
CA LEU A 321 4.47 -2.15 13.40
C LEU A 321 4.72 -3.44 14.20
N LEU A 322 4.90 -3.35 15.52
CA LEU A 322 5.04 -4.55 16.36
C LEU A 322 3.82 -5.48 16.27
N MET A 323 2.62 -4.92 16.12
CA MET A 323 1.41 -5.73 15.87
C MET A 323 1.43 -6.37 14.48
N LEU A 324 1.90 -5.64 13.46
CA LEU A 324 2.02 -6.16 12.09
C LEU A 324 3.06 -7.28 12.02
N TYR A 325 4.11 -7.24 12.84
CA TYR A 325 5.09 -8.32 12.97
C TYR A 325 4.55 -9.53 13.75
N GLY A 326 3.31 -9.45 14.26
CA GLY A 326 2.56 -10.58 14.80
C GLY A 326 2.32 -10.54 16.31
N ASP A 327 2.99 -9.68 17.09
CA ASP A 327 2.96 -9.73 18.55
C ASP A 327 2.16 -8.57 19.17
N THR A 328 0.83 -8.75 19.17
CA THR A 328 -0.11 -7.77 19.72
C THR A 328 0.15 -7.45 21.18
N GLN A 329 0.54 -8.43 22.01
CA GLN A 329 0.77 -8.20 23.44
C GLN A 329 2.04 -7.38 23.67
N LYS A 330 3.12 -7.65 22.94
CA LYS A 330 4.34 -6.83 22.99
C LYS A 330 4.08 -5.41 22.51
N ALA A 331 3.29 -5.25 21.45
CA ALA A 331 2.87 -3.93 20.99
C ALA A 331 2.12 -3.15 22.08
N ILE A 332 1.11 -3.76 22.72
CA ILE A 332 0.36 -3.13 23.82
C ILE A 332 1.29 -2.75 24.97
N ASN A 333 2.19 -3.65 25.37
CA ASN A 333 3.12 -3.39 26.46
C ASN A 333 4.07 -2.23 26.12
N TYR A 334 4.54 -2.16 24.88
CA TYR A 334 5.36 -1.04 24.41
C TYR A 334 4.56 0.27 24.39
N LEU A 335 3.33 0.27 23.86
CA LEU A 335 2.47 1.46 23.78
C LEU A 335 2.20 2.05 25.17
N LYS A 336 2.07 1.22 26.20
CA LYS A 336 1.94 1.65 27.61
C LYS A 336 3.18 2.39 28.17
N THR A 337 4.33 2.29 27.49
CA THR A 337 5.55 3.03 27.88
C THR A 337 5.66 4.40 27.22
N ILE A 338 4.77 4.72 26.27
CA ILE A 338 4.73 6.03 25.61
C ILE A 338 4.04 7.01 26.57
N GLU A 339 4.72 8.11 26.87
CA GLU A 339 4.22 9.11 27.83
C GLU A 339 2.99 9.88 27.31
N CYS A 340 2.92 10.13 26.00
CA CYS A 340 1.86 10.89 25.36
C CYS A 340 1.66 10.50 23.89
N SER A 341 0.41 10.49 23.43
CA SER A 341 0.03 10.22 22.04
C SER A 341 -0.87 11.30 21.43
N ASP A 342 -1.01 12.46 22.07
CA ASP A 342 -1.98 13.49 21.67
C ASP A 342 -1.78 13.97 20.24
N PHE A 343 -0.53 14.07 19.78
CA PHE A 343 -0.24 14.50 18.41
C PHE A 343 -0.60 13.43 17.39
N TYR A 344 -0.39 12.16 17.73
CA TYR A 344 -0.89 11.07 16.89
C TYR A 344 -2.41 11.14 16.75
N LEU A 345 -3.13 11.32 17.87
CA LEU A 345 -4.60 11.46 17.88
C LEU A 345 -5.06 12.68 17.08
N GLN A 346 -4.35 13.80 17.23
CA GLN A 346 -4.64 15.03 16.49
C GLN A 346 -4.51 14.83 14.97
N LEU A 347 -3.50 14.07 14.52
CA LEU A 347 -3.24 13.86 13.10
C LEU A 347 -4.11 12.76 12.50
N TYR A 348 -4.31 11.66 13.21
CA TYR A 348 -4.82 10.40 12.66
C TYR A 348 -6.13 9.91 13.31
N GLY A 349 -6.61 10.58 14.36
CA GLY A 349 -7.76 10.13 15.14
C GLY A 349 -7.42 9.02 16.14
N GLU A 350 -8.46 8.39 16.70
CA GLU A 350 -8.31 7.33 17.70
C GLU A 350 -7.46 6.16 17.16
N PRO A 351 -6.56 5.58 17.97
CA PRO A 351 -5.73 4.48 17.53
C PRO A 351 -6.62 3.24 17.35
N SER A 352 -6.26 2.39 16.39
CA SER A 352 -6.98 1.13 16.12
C SER A 352 -6.90 0.11 17.28
N VAL A 353 -6.17 0.42 18.35
CA VAL A 353 -6.08 -0.35 19.58
C VAL A 353 -6.35 0.58 20.75
N PRO A 354 -7.22 0.20 21.70
CA PRO A 354 -7.41 0.98 22.91
C PRO A 354 -6.08 1.09 23.66
N MET A 355 -5.57 2.31 23.79
CA MET A 355 -4.59 2.59 24.82
C MET A 355 -5.39 2.76 26.11
N ASP A 356 -5.35 1.77 27.00
CA ASP A 356 -5.82 1.98 28.36
C ASP A 356 -5.02 3.16 28.90
N ARG A 357 -5.66 4.33 29.04
CA ARG A 357 -5.04 5.48 29.67
C ARG A 357 -4.63 5.02 31.07
N ALA A 358 -3.33 5.01 31.33
CA ALA A 358 -2.83 4.75 32.67
C ALA A 358 -3.25 5.92 33.56
N GLY A 359 -4.44 5.81 34.16
CA GLY A 359 -4.98 6.76 35.13
C GLY A 359 -5.77 7.93 34.53
N GLU A 360 -7.07 7.73 34.33
CA GLU A 360 -8.09 8.71 34.69
C GLU A 360 -9.09 8.05 35.66
#